data_AF-A0A2W4K7S2-F1
#
_entry.id   AF-A0A2W4K7S2-F1
#
_cell.length_a   1.000
_cell.length_b   1.000
_cell.length_c   1.000
_cell.angle_alpha   90.00
_cell.angle_beta   90.00
_cell.angle_gamma   90.00
#
_symmetry.space_group_name_H-M   'P 1'
#
loop_
_entity.id
_entity.type
_entity.pdbx_description
1 polymer ?
#
loop_
_entity_poly.entity_id
_entity_poly.type
_entity_poly.pdbx_seq_one_letter_code
_entity_poly.pdbx_strand_id
1 'polypeptide(L)' 'MSSKEHGGKRPSVAELEKYVREKVRLEFFVAGGKSYSGTLRWFDEDAFALSTKDGEPLTLLKSSVIGYKPVTT' A
#
# COMPACT_ATOMS: atom_id res chain seq x y z
N MET A 1 -9.32 -32.80 -0.50
CA MET A 1 -10.12 -31.56 -0.49
C MET A 1 -9.14 -30.39 -0.58
N SER A 2 -9.01 -29.78 -1.75
CA SER A 2 -8.05 -28.68 -1.98
C SER A 2 -8.74 -27.35 -1.72
N SER A 3 -8.52 -26.78 -0.53
CA SER A 3 -8.81 -25.36 -0.29
C SER A 3 -7.78 -24.54 -1.04
N LYS A 4 -8.19 -23.99 -2.18
CA LYS A 4 -7.37 -23.07 -2.98
C LYS A 4 -7.40 -21.71 -2.27
N GLU A 5 -6.53 -21.55 -1.27
CA GLU A 5 -6.30 -20.26 -0.62
C GLU A 5 -5.82 -19.26 -1.67
N HIS A 6 -6.66 -18.30 -2.04
CA HIS A 6 -6.19 -17.08 -2.70
C HIS A 6 -5.31 -16.35 -1.68
N GLY A 7 -4.01 -16.63 -1.72
CA GLY A 7 -2.99 -16.06 -0.83
C GLY A 7 -2.80 -14.57 -1.05
N GLY A 8 -3.77 -13.75 -0.61
CA GLY A 8 -3.56 -12.34 -0.32
C GLY A 8 -2.73 -12.25 0.95
N LYS A 9 -1.42 -12.47 0.85
CA LYS A 9 -0.49 -12.32 1.98
C LYS A 9 -0.59 -10.87 2.43
N ARG A 10 -1.26 -10.60 3.56
CA ARG A 10 -1.20 -9.28 4.21
C ARG A 10 0.28 -8.97 4.42
N PRO A 11 0.82 -7.89 3.84
CA PRO A 11 2.26 -7.69 3.92
C PRO A 11 2.65 -7.46 5.38
N SER A 12 3.79 -8.04 5.75
CA SER A 12 4.30 -7.90 7.11
C SER A 12 4.73 -6.46 7.37
N VAL A 13 4.74 -6.04 8.64
CA VAL A 13 5.31 -4.74 9.06
C VAL A 13 6.72 -4.55 8.49
N ALA A 14 7.55 -5.60 8.52
CA ALA A 14 8.91 -5.57 7.97
C ALA A 14 8.96 -5.26 6.46
N GLU A 15 7.94 -5.65 5.71
CA GLU A 15 7.83 -5.37 4.28
C GLU A 15 7.46 -3.90 4.02
N LEU A 16 6.51 -3.36 4.81
CA LEU A 16 6.17 -1.94 4.76
C LEU A 16 7.34 -1.05 5.17
N GLU A 17 8.10 -1.43 6.20
CA GLU A 17 9.34 -0.75 6.57
C GLU A 17 10.38 -0.78 5.45
N LYS A 18 10.52 -1.92 4.75
CA LYS A 18 11.38 -2.02 3.58
C LYS A 18 10.94 -1.03 2.51
N TYR A 19 9.63 -0.96 2.21
CA TYR A 19 9.09 -0.02 1.24
C TYR A 19 9.32 1.45 1.60
N VAL A 20 9.23 1.81 2.89
CA VAL A 20 9.61 3.15 3.37
C VAL A 20 11.09 3.43 3.14
N ARG A 21 11.98 2.51 3.57
CA ARG A 21 13.44 2.66 3.44
C ARG A 21 13.89 2.77 1.99
N GLU A 22 13.33 1.95 1.12
CA GLU A 22 13.68 1.88 -0.31
C GLU A 22 12.91 2.89 -1.17
N LYS A 23 12.02 3.70 -0.56
CA LYS A 23 11.16 4.68 -1.27
C LYS A 23 10.37 4.03 -2.41
N VAL A 24 9.87 2.81 -2.18
CA VAL A 24 9.13 2.04 -3.17
C VAL A 24 7.81 2.75 -3.49
N ARG A 25 7.51 2.83 -4.79
CA ARG A 25 6.23 3.31 -5.29
C ARG A 25 5.21 2.18 -5.23
N LEU A 26 4.11 2.42 -4.51
CA LEU A 26 3.01 1.49 -4.35
C LEU A 26 1.76 2.03 -5.05
N GLU A 27 0.95 1.14 -5.60
CA GLU A 27 -0.43 1.40 -5.99
C GLU A 27 -1.36 0.79 -4.92
N PHE A 28 -2.17 1.64 -4.30
CA PHE A 28 -3.18 1.26 -3.30
C PHE A 28 -4.55 1.18 -3.95
N PHE A 29 -5.25 0.08 -3.72
CA PHE A 29 -6.64 -0.14 -4.14
C PHE A 29 -7.56 0.20 -2.97
N VAL A 30 -8.49 1.12 -3.18
CA VAL A 30 -9.46 1.52 -2.14
C VAL A 30 -10.87 1.04 -2.47
N ALA A 31 -11.71 0.98 -1.44
CA ALA A 31 -13.14 0.71 -1.59
C ALA A 31 -13.79 1.66 -2.62
N GLY A 32 -14.64 1.11 -3.48
CA GLY A 32 -15.28 1.87 -4.57
C GLY A 32 -14.49 1.90 -5.89
N GLY A 33 -13.44 1.08 -6.03
CA GLY A 33 -12.77 0.85 -7.32
C GLY A 33 -11.77 1.93 -7.74
N LYS A 34 -11.44 2.87 -6.83
CA LYS A 34 -10.38 3.86 -7.06
C LYS A 34 -9.01 3.27 -6.70
N SER A 35 -7.97 3.77 -7.35
CA SER A 35 -6.59 3.52 -6.93
C SER A 35 -5.80 4.81 -6.76
N TYR A 36 -4.83 4.76 -5.86
CA TYR A 36 -3.90 5.86 -5.58
C TYR A 36 -2.48 5.35 -5.61
N SER A 37 -1.59 6.08 -6.28
CA SER A 37 -0.21 5.65 -6.47
C SER A 37 0.76 6.68 -5.94
N GLY A 38 1.73 6.24 -5.14
CA GLY A 38 2.73 7.12 -4.54
C GLY A 38 3.84 6.36 -3.83
N THR A 39 4.88 7.07 -3.44
CA THR A 39 5.98 6.53 -2.62
C THR A 39 5.54 6.47 -1.16
N LEU A 40 5.66 5.31 -0.53
CA LEU A 40 5.36 5.15 0.89
C LEU A 40 6.36 5.94 1.76
N ARG A 41 5.85 6.82 2.63
CA ARG A 41 6.64 7.70 3.51
C ARG A 41 6.67 7.19 4.93
N TRP A 42 5.51 6.84 5.46
CA TRP A 42 5.35 6.22 6.76
C TRP A 42 4.03 5.45 6.79
N PHE A 43 3.88 4.61 7.80
CA PHE A 43 2.64 3.93 8.14
C PHE A 43 2.59 3.78 9.66
N ASP A 44 1.39 3.75 10.21
CA ASP A 44 1.15 3.43 11.62
C ASP A 44 0.11 2.31 11.69
N GLU A 45 -0.64 2.20 12.78
CA GLU A 45 -1.70 1.20 12.93
C GLU A 45 -2.90 1.46 11.99
N ASP A 46 -3.21 2.72 11.71
CA ASP A 46 -4.47 3.16 11.11
C ASP A 46 -4.35 3.68 9.69
N ALA A 47 -3.16 4.11 9.26
CA ALA A 47 -2.97 4.84 8.01
C ALA A 47 -1.66 4.51 7.27
N PHE A 48 -1.68 4.85 5.98
CA PHE A 48 -0.51 4.95 5.11
C PHE A 48 -0.35 6.39 4.65
N ALA A 49 0.87 6.92 4.70
CA ALA A 49 1.20 8.21 4.10
C ALA A 49 2.06 8.03 2.86
N LEU A 50 1.63 8.69 1.79
CA LEU A 50 2.21 8.62 0.46
C LEU A 50 2.68 10.02 0.03
N SER A 51 3.76 10.05 -0.73
CA SER A 51 4.08 11.18 -1.61
C SER A 51 3.62 10.82 -3.01
N THR A 52 2.71 11.60 -3.58
CA THR A 52 2.22 11.40 -4.95
C THR A 52 3.30 11.79 -5.99
N LYS A 53 3.02 11.57 -7.28
CA LYS A 53 3.96 11.90 -8.38
C LYS A 53 4.39 13.36 -8.36
N ASP A 54 3.48 14.24 -7.98
CA ASP A 54 3.67 15.70 -8.00
C ASP A 54 4.30 16.20 -6.68
N GLY A 55 4.64 15.30 -5.76
CA GLY A 55 5.20 15.63 -4.45
C GLY A 55 4.14 15.93 -3.38
N GLU A 56 2.86 16.00 -3.77
CA GLU A 56 1.78 16.28 -2.83
C GLU A 56 1.59 15.12 -1.82
N PRO A 57 1.42 15.44 -0.52
CA PRO A 57 1.17 14.44 0.50
C PRO A 57 -0.26 13.87 0.38
N LEU A 58 -0.38 12.55 0.54
CA LEU A 58 -1.66 11.85 0.57
C LEU A 58 -1.68 10.86 1.74
N THR A 59 -2.72 10.92 2.56
CA THR A 59 -2.93 9.94 3.65
C THR A 59 -4.13 9.06 3.32
N LEU A 60 -3.94 7.74 3.41
CA LEU A 60 -4.98 6.73 3.20
C LEU A 60 -5.22 5.97 4.50
N LEU A 61 -6.47 5.92 4.96
CA LEU A 61 -6.86 5.06 6.07
C LEU A 61 -6.80 3.60 5.65
N LYS A 62 -6.20 2.72 6.47
CA LYS A 62 -6.14 1.29 6.18
C LYS A 62 -7.52 0.66 6.06
N SER A 63 -8.50 1.20 6.78
CA SER A 63 -9.91 0.77 6.71
C SER A 63 -10.53 0.99 5.32
N SER A 64 -10.00 1.90 4.50
CA SER A 64 -10.46 2.12 3.13
C SER A 64 -9.63 1.39 2.08
N VAL A 65 -8.48 0.81 2.47
CA VAL A 65 -7.56 0.09 1.58
C VAL A 65 -7.92 -1.40 1.53
N ILE A 66 -8.19 -1.90 0.34
CA ILE A 66 -8.46 -3.32 0.08
C ILE A 66 -7.15 -4.08 -0.13
N GLY A 67 -6.13 -3.43 -0.68
CA GLY A 67 -4.81 -3.98 -0.89
C GLY A 67 -3.89 -3.00 -1.58
N TYR A 68 -2.65 -3.42 -1.83
CA TYR A 68 -1.67 -2.64 -2.57
C TYR A 68 -0.66 -3.54 -3.25
N LYS A 69 0.07 -3.00 -4.22
CA LYS A 69 1.18 -3.67 -4.90
C LYS A 69 2.30 -2.68 -5.23
N PRO A 70 3.57 -3.14 -5.30
CA PRO A 70 4.64 -2.37 -5.93
C PRO A 70 4.31 -2.05 -7.38
N VAL A 71 4.62 -0.83 -7.80
CA VAL A 71 4.59 -0.45 -9.22
C VAL A 71 5.92 -0.88 -9.83
N THR A 72 5.94 -2.05 -10.46
CA THR A 72 7.07 -2.47 -11.30
C THR A 72 7.11 -1.57 -12.52
N THR A 73 8.23 -0.86 -12.70
CA THR A 73 8.49 -0.05 -13.91
C THR A 73 9.19 -0.92 -14.94
#